data_AF-A0A1J5AJI7-F1
#
_entry.id   AF-A0A1J5AJI7-F1
#
_cell.length_a   1.000
_cell.length_b   1.000
_cell.length_c   1.000
_cell.angle_alpha   90.00
_cell.angle_beta   90.00
_cell.angle_gamma   90.00
#
_symmetry.space_group_name_H-M   'P 1'
#
loop_
_entity.id
_entity.type
_entity.pdbx_description
1 polymer ?
#
loop_
_entity_poly.entity_id
_entity_poly.type
_entity_poly.pdbx_seq_one_letter_code
_entity_poly.pdbx_strand_id
1 'polypeptide(L)'
;MRVSRQWLQALLATVTFGLTAVAWVAFAPTQFGGGATYVLVSGNSMEPSFHRNDLVILRQASDYQVGDIATYHHPDIGPVIHRIIAVEGDRFILKGDNNSWNDSYQPTRDDFIGKFWLYLPRGGNIVAWLRQPTGLALAAAGFVGAAGISATSRGQGRRRKSKHGRVGPVNSTRNGKIDLLVALAMLSLALLLLAAIAFTRPLARTVYDTIGYEQRGAFSYSAAAPPGLYTTDMVKTGEPVFRRLVTLVDVGFDYEFAATQPDALSGTYRLVVELGNSGGWRWTFDLLPETPFSGNSFSLATQLDLARVQTIIDNLEQQTGVTSQQYSLALVPRVAVSGTFAGQTVQDTFAPRLSFTIDALQLKLADPANPAAAGGQLQPSQTAQVKRPRQAPNTLSLLNLTSPVATVQKLSLGGLALCLLGLVSVGVPMARAARAGEPERIATQYSSLLVTIRGNDLPASRQGLQVATFGDLVKLAERNGRMVLHHTNGERHSYYVQDADITYGYQITDQDDAAPTQGQEGQS
;
A
#
# COMPACT_ATOMS: atom_id res chain seq x y z
N MET A 1 30.76 -35.50 -10.01
CA MET A 1 29.42 -35.66 -9.38
C MET A 1 28.32 -35.41 -10.41
N ARG A 2 27.55 -36.43 -10.82
CA ARG A 2 26.32 -36.21 -11.61
C ARG A 2 25.20 -35.81 -10.65
N VAL A 3 24.84 -34.53 -10.63
CA VAL A 3 23.66 -34.05 -9.90
C VAL A 3 22.45 -34.81 -10.45
N SER A 4 21.72 -35.53 -9.60
CA SER A 4 20.57 -36.30 -10.07
C SER A 4 19.51 -35.33 -10.63
N ARG A 5 18.81 -35.74 -11.69
CA ARG A 5 17.77 -34.93 -12.36
C ARG A 5 16.72 -34.37 -11.38
N GLN A 6 16.52 -35.04 -10.24
CA GLN A 6 15.63 -34.63 -9.15
C GLN A 6 16.14 -33.41 -8.38
N TRP A 7 17.45 -33.33 -8.09
CA TRP A 7 18.03 -32.16 -7.43
C TRP A 7 18.00 -30.91 -8.30
N LEU A 8 18.20 -31.10 -9.61
CA LEU A 8 18.09 -30.00 -10.58
C LEU A 8 16.65 -29.46 -10.63
N GLN A 9 15.64 -30.35 -10.61
CA GLN A 9 14.22 -29.97 -10.57
C GLN A 9 13.84 -29.28 -9.26
N ALA A 10 14.32 -29.78 -8.13
CA ALA A 10 14.15 -29.15 -6.82
C ALA A 10 14.71 -27.72 -6.81
N LEU A 11 15.95 -27.54 -7.29
CA LEU A 11 16.58 -26.23 -7.38
C LEU A 11 15.84 -25.28 -8.32
N LEU A 12 15.43 -25.76 -9.50
CA LEU A 12 14.62 -24.99 -10.44
C LEU A 12 13.29 -24.56 -9.84
N ALA A 13 12.59 -25.44 -9.11
CA ALA A 13 11.34 -25.11 -8.44
C ALA A 13 11.54 -24.05 -7.35
N THR A 14 12.56 -24.18 -6.51
CA THR A 14 12.88 -23.19 -5.47
C THR A 14 13.28 -21.84 -6.06
N VAL A 15 14.11 -21.82 -7.11
CA VAL A 15 14.50 -20.58 -7.80
C VAL A 15 13.29 -19.91 -8.45
N THR A 16 12.45 -20.68 -9.14
CA THR A 16 11.24 -20.16 -9.79
C THR A 16 10.26 -19.59 -8.77
N PHE A 17 10.06 -20.29 -7.65
CA PHE A 17 9.25 -19.78 -6.54
C PHE A 17 9.82 -18.48 -5.96
N GLY A 18 11.15 -18.43 -5.74
CA GLY A 18 11.85 -17.24 -5.29
C GLY A 18 11.67 -16.04 -6.21
N LEU A 19 11.89 -16.23 -7.52
CA LEU A 19 11.70 -15.19 -8.53
C LEU A 19 10.25 -14.70 -8.58
N THR A 20 9.28 -15.63 -8.50
CA THR A 20 7.85 -15.28 -8.50
C THR A 20 7.48 -14.47 -7.26
N ALA A 21 8.01 -14.85 -6.11
CA ALA A 21 7.77 -14.13 -4.87
C ALA A 21 8.44 -12.75 -4.87
N VAL A 22 9.68 -12.63 -5.36
CA VAL A 22 10.35 -11.32 -5.55
C VAL A 22 9.57 -10.43 -6.52
N ALA A 23 9.10 -10.98 -7.64
CA ALA A 23 8.25 -10.26 -8.58
C ALA A 23 6.94 -9.80 -7.90
N TRP A 24 6.29 -10.67 -7.12
CA TRP A 24 5.12 -10.29 -6.34
C TRP A 24 5.43 -9.14 -5.37
N VAL A 25 6.54 -9.20 -4.62
CA VAL A 25 6.92 -8.09 -3.71
C VAL A 25 7.11 -6.77 -4.46
N ALA A 26 7.79 -6.81 -5.60
CA ALA A 26 8.10 -5.63 -6.39
C ALA A 26 6.86 -5.00 -7.07
N PHE A 27 5.87 -5.83 -7.41
CA PHE A 27 4.69 -5.44 -8.19
C PHE A 27 3.37 -5.56 -7.43
N ALA A 28 3.39 -5.93 -6.15
CA ALA A 28 2.17 -6.11 -5.37
C ALA A 28 1.33 -4.81 -5.39
N PRO A 29 0.03 -4.90 -5.72
CA PRO A 29 -0.86 -3.75 -5.69
C PRO A 29 -0.98 -3.15 -4.29
N THR A 30 -1.18 -1.84 -4.19
CA THR A 30 -1.41 -1.13 -2.92
C THR A 30 -2.59 -1.68 -2.12
N GLN A 31 -3.63 -2.21 -2.78
CA GLN A 31 -4.77 -2.85 -2.10
C GLN A 31 -4.38 -4.13 -1.34
N PHE A 32 -3.34 -4.82 -1.80
CA PHE A 32 -2.77 -6.01 -1.15
C PHE A 32 -1.54 -5.64 -0.30
N GLY A 33 -1.49 -4.39 0.16
CA GLY A 33 -0.39 -3.88 0.96
C GLY A 33 0.91 -3.71 0.18
N GLY A 34 0.95 -3.83 -1.14
CA GLY A 34 2.16 -3.58 -1.94
C GLY A 34 2.42 -2.09 -2.23
N GLY A 35 3.41 -1.80 -3.07
CA GLY A 35 3.84 -0.43 -3.38
C GLY A 35 3.45 0.06 -4.79
N ALA A 36 2.77 -0.78 -5.58
CA ALA A 36 2.43 -0.49 -6.97
C ALA A 36 0.96 -0.12 -7.13
N THR A 37 0.67 0.89 -7.96
CA THR A 37 -0.69 1.23 -8.40
C THR A 37 -0.78 1.04 -9.91
N TYR A 38 -1.91 0.51 -10.39
CA TYR A 38 -2.11 0.17 -11.80
C TYR A 38 -3.18 1.07 -12.40
N VAL A 39 -2.82 1.81 -13.45
CA VAL A 39 -3.71 2.74 -14.15
C VAL A 39 -3.79 2.38 -15.61
N LEU A 40 -5.01 2.30 -16.14
CA LEU A 40 -5.24 2.10 -17.56
C LEU A 40 -5.39 3.45 -18.26
N VAL A 41 -4.63 3.68 -19.32
CA VAL A 41 -4.72 4.92 -20.10
C VAL A 41 -5.98 4.89 -20.97
N SER A 42 -6.88 5.84 -20.77
CA SER A 42 -8.16 5.92 -21.49
C SER A 42 -8.18 6.97 -22.61
N GLY A 43 -7.39 8.03 -22.48
CA GLY A 43 -7.31 9.17 -23.41
C GLY A 43 -6.09 9.16 -24.34
N ASN A 44 -5.92 10.27 -25.06
CA ASN A 44 -4.79 10.56 -25.95
C ASN A 44 -3.94 11.76 -25.46
N SER A 45 -4.22 12.31 -24.28
CA SER A 45 -3.55 13.51 -23.74
C SER A 45 -2.07 13.29 -23.46
N MET A 46 -1.64 12.04 -23.32
CA MET A 46 -0.24 11.66 -23.07
C MET A 46 0.47 11.12 -24.31
N GLU A 47 -0.12 11.22 -25.51
CA GLU A 47 0.58 10.85 -26.74
C GLU A 47 1.75 11.82 -27.03
N PRO A 48 2.87 11.35 -27.60
CA PRO A 48 3.18 9.97 -28.00
C PRO A 48 3.71 9.07 -26.88
N SER A 49 3.87 9.60 -25.64
CA SER A 49 4.47 8.86 -24.52
C SER A 49 3.66 7.65 -24.09
N PHE A 50 2.34 7.80 -23.95
CA PHE A 50 1.41 6.70 -23.68
C PHE A 50 0.24 6.73 -24.64
N HIS A 51 -0.19 5.54 -25.04
CA HIS A 51 -1.33 5.36 -25.92
C HIS A 51 -2.52 4.82 -25.15
N ARG A 52 -3.73 5.07 -25.68
CA ARG A 52 -4.94 4.44 -25.17
C ARG A 52 -4.74 2.92 -25.04
N ASN A 53 -5.20 2.38 -23.92
CA ASN A 53 -5.14 0.96 -23.55
C ASN A 53 -3.77 0.46 -23.06
N ASP A 54 -2.79 1.35 -22.88
CA ASP A 54 -1.56 1.03 -22.15
C ASP A 54 -1.85 0.87 -20.65
N LEU A 55 -1.16 -0.09 -20.02
CA LEU A 55 -1.22 -0.30 -18.58
C LEU A 55 0.00 0.37 -17.94
N VAL A 56 -0.23 1.41 -17.16
CA VAL A 56 0.83 2.15 -16.45
C VAL A 56 0.89 1.69 -15.00
N ILE A 57 2.12 1.45 -14.53
CA ILE A 57 2.43 1.06 -13.16
C ILE A 57 3.10 2.25 -12.48
N LEU A 58 2.54 2.64 -11.34
CA LEU A 58 2.96 3.79 -10.54
C LEU A 58 3.54 3.31 -9.20
N ARG A 59 4.46 4.10 -8.64
CA ARG A 59 4.92 3.96 -7.25
C ARG A 59 4.76 5.28 -6.52
N GLN A 60 4.36 5.24 -5.26
CA GLN A 60 4.42 6.43 -4.41
C GLN A 60 5.88 6.91 -4.31
N ALA A 61 6.08 8.22 -4.47
CA ALA A 61 7.38 8.85 -4.37
C ALA A 61 7.38 9.86 -3.23
N SER A 62 8.50 9.96 -2.52
CA SER A 62 8.74 11.00 -1.52
C SER A 62 9.26 12.30 -2.16
N ASP A 63 9.33 12.38 -3.47
CA ASP A 63 9.66 13.61 -4.17
C ASP A 63 9.10 13.56 -5.60
N TYR A 64 8.69 14.72 -6.09
CA TYR A 64 8.12 14.91 -7.43
C TYR A 64 8.77 16.14 -8.04
N GLN A 65 9.40 15.96 -9.20
CA GLN A 65 10.22 16.98 -9.84
C GLN A 65 9.66 17.38 -11.20
N VAL A 66 10.06 18.57 -11.66
CA VAL A 66 9.75 19.01 -13.03
C VAL A 66 10.30 17.98 -14.03
N GLY A 67 9.46 17.57 -14.97
CA GLY A 67 9.72 16.53 -15.96
C GLY A 67 9.14 15.16 -15.62
N ASP A 68 8.80 14.92 -14.34
CA ASP A 68 8.19 13.67 -13.91
C ASP A 68 6.80 13.48 -14.50
N ILE A 69 6.50 12.25 -14.90
CA ILE A 69 5.13 11.83 -15.19
C ILE A 69 4.54 11.27 -13.89
N ALA A 70 3.38 11.76 -13.50
CA ALA A 70 2.71 11.30 -12.30
C ALA A 70 1.20 11.27 -12.48
N THR A 71 0.53 10.44 -11.68
CA THR A 71 -0.93 10.41 -11.61
C THR A 71 -1.39 11.06 -10.32
N TYR A 72 -2.34 11.98 -10.44
CA TYR A 72 -2.97 12.67 -9.32
C TYR A 72 -4.49 12.48 -9.35
N HIS A 73 -5.14 12.70 -8.22
CA HIS A 73 -6.58 12.68 -8.10
C HIS A 73 -7.16 14.06 -8.43
N HIS A 74 -7.88 14.18 -9.55
CA HIS A 74 -8.66 15.38 -9.84
C HIS A 74 -10.00 15.30 -9.12
N PRO A 75 -10.50 16.38 -8.49
CA PRO A 75 -11.77 16.37 -7.74
C PRO A 75 -12.97 15.92 -8.59
N ASP A 76 -13.09 16.43 -9.82
CA ASP A 76 -14.28 16.17 -10.66
C ASP A 76 -14.19 14.96 -11.60
N ILE A 77 -12.99 14.61 -12.10
CA ILE A 77 -12.82 13.60 -13.17
C ILE A 77 -12.06 12.35 -12.73
N GLY A 78 -11.55 12.32 -11.49
CA GLY A 78 -10.82 11.18 -10.95
C GLY A 78 -9.33 11.15 -11.35
N PRO A 79 -8.71 9.97 -11.50
CA PRO A 79 -7.27 9.85 -11.71
C PRO A 79 -6.83 10.38 -13.08
N VAL A 80 -5.90 11.33 -13.08
CA VAL A 80 -5.32 11.95 -14.29
C VAL A 80 -3.82 11.74 -14.28
N ILE A 81 -3.24 11.29 -15.41
CA ILE A 81 -1.80 11.06 -15.59
C ILE A 81 -1.22 12.10 -16.53
N HIS A 82 -0.36 12.99 -16.05
CA HIS A 82 0.28 14.04 -16.85
C HIS A 82 1.72 14.31 -16.39
N ARG A 83 2.44 15.16 -17.14
CA ARG A 83 3.81 15.56 -16.84
C ARG A 83 3.83 16.83 -16.00
N ILE A 84 4.64 16.84 -14.95
CA ILE A 84 4.91 18.02 -14.13
C ILE A 84 5.79 18.97 -14.95
N ILE A 85 5.34 20.19 -15.17
CA ILE A 85 6.09 21.20 -15.94
C ILE A 85 6.60 22.35 -15.07
N ALA A 86 6.00 22.57 -13.90
CA ALA A 86 6.45 23.55 -12.92
C ALA A 86 5.97 23.19 -11.51
N VAL A 87 6.66 23.72 -10.51
CA VAL A 87 6.30 23.62 -9.08
C VAL A 87 6.27 25.04 -8.52
N GLU A 88 5.12 25.43 -7.96
CA GLU A 88 4.89 26.76 -7.39
C GLU A 88 4.45 26.61 -5.93
N GLY A 89 5.38 26.80 -5.00
CA GLY A 89 5.12 26.57 -3.57
C GLY A 89 4.80 25.10 -3.28
N ASP A 90 3.58 24.83 -2.80
CA ASP A 90 3.06 23.49 -2.50
C ASP A 90 2.24 22.87 -3.65
N ARG A 91 2.07 23.61 -4.76
CA ARG A 91 1.25 23.22 -5.90
C ARG A 91 2.11 22.82 -7.10
N PHE A 92 1.58 21.85 -7.85
CA PHE A 92 2.20 21.33 -9.06
C PHE A 92 1.39 21.74 -10.27
N ILE A 93 2.08 22.23 -11.31
CA ILE A 93 1.48 22.52 -12.61
C ILE A 93 1.77 21.35 -13.52
N LEU A 94 0.71 20.71 -14.02
CA LEU A 94 0.80 19.55 -14.89
C LEU A 94 0.24 19.86 -16.27
N LYS A 95 0.71 19.08 -17.24
CA LYS A 95 0.29 19.18 -18.64
C LYS A 95 0.40 17.81 -19.31
N GLY A 96 -0.62 17.44 -20.07
CA GLY A 96 -0.54 16.31 -20.98
C GLY A 96 0.46 16.57 -22.10
N ASP A 97 1.25 15.56 -22.46
CA ASP A 97 2.28 15.67 -23.51
C ASP A 97 1.68 16.10 -24.86
N ASN A 98 0.43 15.72 -25.15
CA ASN A 98 -0.31 16.07 -26.36
C ASN A 98 -1.21 17.30 -26.23
N ASN A 99 -1.29 17.91 -25.04
CA ASN A 99 -2.16 19.06 -24.82
C ASN A 99 -1.43 20.36 -25.19
N SER A 100 -2.15 21.38 -25.67
CA SER A 100 -1.60 22.74 -25.87
C SER A 100 -1.82 23.66 -24.66
N TRP A 101 -2.53 23.19 -23.64
CA TRP A 101 -2.86 23.91 -22.40
C TRP A 101 -2.33 23.16 -21.16
N ASN A 102 -2.21 23.89 -20.06
CA ASN A 102 -1.92 23.32 -18.74
C ASN A 102 -3.21 22.84 -18.07
N ASP A 103 -3.10 21.89 -17.15
CA ASP A 103 -4.24 21.44 -16.36
C ASP A 103 -4.77 22.58 -15.48
N SER A 104 -6.10 22.70 -15.41
CA SER A 104 -6.77 23.73 -14.62
C SER A 104 -6.61 23.51 -13.11
N TYR A 105 -6.56 22.24 -12.69
CA TYR A 105 -6.34 21.86 -11.32
C TYR A 105 -4.84 21.70 -11.03
N GLN A 106 -4.38 22.39 -9.99
CA GLN A 106 -3.00 22.34 -9.53
C GLN A 106 -2.94 21.52 -8.24
N PRO A 107 -2.70 20.19 -8.34
CA PRO A 107 -2.67 19.30 -7.18
C PRO A 107 -1.57 19.72 -6.21
N THR A 108 -1.84 19.44 -4.94
CA THR A 108 -0.83 19.42 -3.90
C THR A 108 -0.18 18.04 -3.85
N ARG A 109 0.86 17.91 -3.03
CA ARG A 109 1.57 16.65 -2.85
C ARG A 109 0.69 15.49 -2.39
N ASP A 110 -0.32 15.77 -1.58
CA ASP A 110 -1.24 14.77 -1.02
C ASP A 110 -2.20 14.21 -2.09
N ASP A 111 -2.38 14.93 -3.20
CA ASP A 111 -3.28 14.53 -4.28
C ASP A 111 -2.62 13.52 -5.25
N PHE A 112 -1.31 13.29 -5.13
CA PHE A 112 -0.61 12.32 -5.99
C PHE A 112 -0.86 10.87 -5.58
N ILE A 113 -1.32 10.09 -6.55
CA ILE A 113 -1.47 8.63 -6.43
C ILE A 113 -0.10 7.95 -6.54
N GLY A 114 0.76 8.44 -7.44
CA GLY A 114 2.08 7.89 -7.65
C GLY A 114 2.80 8.47 -8.86
N LYS A 115 4.13 8.32 -8.84
CA LYS A 115 5.02 8.63 -9.96
C LYS A 115 5.07 7.45 -10.93
N PHE A 116 5.15 7.74 -12.23
CA PHE A 116 5.37 6.76 -13.27
C PHE A 116 6.62 5.91 -12.98
N TRP A 117 6.48 4.59 -13.08
CA TRP A 117 7.58 3.66 -12.92
C TRP A 117 7.82 2.83 -14.19
N LEU A 118 6.78 2.15 -14.67
CA LEU A 118 6.84 1.23 -15.81
C LEU A 118 5.51 1.29 -16.56
N TYR A 119 5.47 0.90 -17.84
CA TYR A 119 4.22 0.64 -18.54
C TYR A 119 4.33 -0.59 -19.43
N LEU A 120 3.17 -1.17 -19.73
CA LEU A 120 3.03 -2.28 -20.64
C LEU A 120 2.17 -1.82 -21.83
N PRO A 121 2.77 -1.69 -23.04
CA PRO A 121 2.03 -1.33 -24.23
C PRO A 121 0.86 -2.28 -24.47
N ARG A 122 -0.34 -1.74 -24.70
CA ARG A 122 -1.60 -2.51 -24.87
C ARG A 122 -1.93 -3.44 -23.68
N GLY A 123 -1.38 -3.17 -22.49
CA GLY A 123 -1.58 -4.00 -21.30
C GLY A 123 -3.05 -4.13 -20.88
N GLY A 124 -3.91 -3.18 -21.27
CA GLY A 124 -5.35 -3.28 -21.05
C GLY A 124 -6.00 -4.50 -21.70
N ASN A 125 -5.47 -5.00 -22.82
CA ASN A 125 -5.96 -6.23 -23.44
C ASN A 125 -5.73 -7.46 -22.56
N ILE A 126 -4.57 -7.52 -21.89
CA ILE A 126 -4.22 -8.60 -20.97
C ILE A 126 -5.12 -8.55 -19.75
N VAL A 127 -5.33 -7.35 -19.19
CA VAL A 127 -6.23 -7.14 -18.06
C VAL A 127 -7.67 -7.51 -18.42
N ALA A 128 -8.15 -7.10 -19.60
CA ALA A 128 -9.48 -7.44 -20.08
C ALA A 128 -9.65 -8.96 -20.26
N TRP A 129 -8.65 -9.64 -20.81
CA TRP A 129 -8.65 -11.10 -20.95
C TRP A 129 -8.64 -11.82 -19.60
N LEU A 130 -7.83 -11.39 -18.63
CA LEU A 130 -7.78 -11.98 -17.29
C LEU A 130 -9.07 -11.78 -16.48
N ARG A 131 -9.85 -10.74 -16.79
CA ARG A 131 -11.17 -10.52 -16.18
C ARG A 131 -12.25 -11.47 -16.70
N GLN A 132 -12.00 -12.16 -17.82
CA GLN A 132 -12.92 -13.17 -18.33
C GLN A 132 -12.72 -14.49 -17.56
N PRO A 133 -13.79 -15.19 -17.14
CA PRO A 133 -13.67 -16.46 -16.41
C PRO A 133 -12.82 -17.51 -17.15
N THR A 134 -12.94 -17.57 -18.48
CA THR A 134 -12.16 -18.46 -19.34
C THR A 134 -10.69 -18.05 -19.42
N GLY A 135 -10.40 -16.75 -19.55
CA GLY A 135 -9.03 -16.24 -19.55
C GLY A 135 -8.32 -16.50 -18.22
N LEU A 136 -9.01 -16.27 -17.10
CA LEU A 136 -8.50 -16.60 -15.77
C LEU A 136 -8.26 -18.11 -15.61
N ALA A 137 -9.19 -18.95 -16.05
CA ALA A 137 -9.06 -20.40 -15.98
C ALA A 137 -7.86 -20.92 -16.80
N LEU A 138 -7.65 -20.38 -18.01
CA LEU A 138 -6.49 -20.72 -18.84
C LEU A 138 -5.17 -20.25 -18.23
N ALA A 139 -5.13 -19.04 -17.64
CA ALA A 139 -3.95 -18.55 -16.92
C ALA A 139 -3.62 -19.43 -15.70
N ALA A 140 -4.63 -19.81 -14.92
CA ALA A 140 -4.47 -20.70 -13.78
C ALA A 140 -4.02 -22.10 -14.22
N ALA A 141 -4.60 -22.66 -15.28
CA ALA A 141 -4.22 -23.95 -15.84
C ALA A 141 -2.77 -23.92 -16.38
N GLY A 142 -2.35 -22.83 -17.02
CA GLY A 142 -0.98 -22.62 -17.46
C GLY A 142 0.02 -22.57 -16.30
N PHE A 143 -0.34 -21.86 -15.21
CA PHE A 143 0.49 -21.78 -13.99
C PHE A 143 0.62 -23.16 -13.31
N VAL A 144 -0.49 -23.89 -13.15
CA VAL A 144 -0.48 -25.25 -12.61
C VAL A 144 0.24 -26.22 -13.54
N GLY A 145 0.11 -26.05 -14.85
CA GLY A 145 0.83 -26.84 -15.86
C GLY A 145 2.34 -26.63 -15.78
N ALA A 146 2.81 -25.38 -15.69
CA ALA A 146 4.23 -25.06 -15.52
C ALA A 146 4.81 -25.61 -14.21
N ALA A 147 4.06 -25.52 -13.11
CA ALA A 147 4.43 -26.13 -11.83
C ALA A 147 4.39 -27.68 -11.89
N GLY A 148 3.41 -28.25 -12.59
CA GLY A 148 3.19 -29.69 -12.74
C GLY A 148 4.20 -30.39 -13.67
N ILE A 149 4.72 -29.71 -14.69
CA ILE A 149 5.79 -30.21 -15.56
C ILE A 149 7.10 -30.42 -14.76
N SER A 150 7.28 -29.66 -13.68
CA SER A 150 8.39 -29.85 -12.74
C SER A 150 8.21 -31.10 -11.86
N ALA A 151 6.97 -31.54 -11.61
CA ALA A 151 6.64 -32.68 -10.75
C ALA A 151 6.39 -34.01 -11.49
N THR A 152 6.09 -33.98 -12.79
CA THR A 152 5.57 -35.14 -13.53
C THR A 152 6.54 -35.78 -14.52
N SER A 153 7.83 -35.44 -14.50
CA SER A 153 8.85 -36.27 -15.17
C SER A 153 9.11 -37.63 -14.49
N ARG A 154 8.11 -38.19 -13.78
CA ARG A 154 8.04 -39.61 -13.46
C ARG A 154 7.93 -40.36 -14.78
N GLY A 155 9.08 -40.84 -15.24
CA GLY A 155 9.26 -41.52 -16.50
C GLY A 155 8.14 -42.51 -16.79
N GLN A 156 7.44 -42.25 -17.89
CA GLN A 156 6.56 -43.19 -18.56
C GLN A 156 7.42 -44.28 -19.22
N GLY A 157 8.10 -45.08 -18.39
CA GLY A 157 8.87 -46.25 -18.79
C GLY A 157 7.99 -47.48 -18.76
N ARG A 158 7.33 -47.73 -19.90
CA ARG A 158 6.88 -49.03 -20.43
C ARG A 158 6.89 -50.21 -19.43
N ARG A 159 5.69 -50.56 -18.93
CA ARG A 159 5.38 -51.83 -18.25
C ARG A 159 5.96 -53.01 -19.06
N ARG A 160 7.02 -53.65 -18.56
CA ARG A 160 7.39 -55.03 -18.92
C ARG A 160 7.30 -55.87 -17.66
N LYS A 161 6.27 -56.72 -17.59
CA LYS A 161 6.07 -57.70 -16.51
C LYS A 161 7.30 -58.61 -16.47
N SER A 162 8.08 -58.52 -15.41
CA SER A 162 8.98 -59.58 -14.95
C SER A 162 8.59 -59.89 -13.51
N LYS A 163 8.18 -61.13 -13.30
CA LYS A 163 7.70 -61.70 -12.05
C LYS A 163 8.91 -62.38 -11.41
N HIS A 164 9.53 -61.82 -10.37
CA HIS A 164 10.32 -62.51 -9.33
C HIS A 164 10.81 -61.51 -8.27
N GLY A 165 10.71 -61.89 -6.99
CA GLY A 165 11.49 -61.31 -5.88
C GLY A 165 10.95 -60.02 -5.26
N ARG A 166 10.20 -60.12 -4.15
CA ARG A 166 9.97 -59.01 -3.22
C ARG A 166 11.32 -58.57 -2.63
N VAL A 167 11.78 -57.38 -3.01
CA VAL A 167 12.77 -56.58 -2.26
C VAL A 167 12.06 -55.31 -1.79
N GLY A 168 12.19 -55.00 -0.50
CA GLY A 168 11.40 -54.00 0.23
C GLY A 168 11.57 -52.53 -0.23
N PRO A 169 10.74 -51.61 0.30
CA PRO A 169 10.53 -50.27 -0.24
C PRO A 169 11.59 -49.27 0.29
N VAL A 170 12.82 -49.31 -0.21
CA VAL A 170 13.89 -48.40 0.26
C VAL A 170 13.87 -47.02 -0.45
N ASN A 171 13.22 -46.90 -1.61
CA ASN A 171 13.20 -45.64 -2.38
C ASN A 171 12.04 -44.69 -2.03
N SER A 172 11.05 -45.14 -1.23
CA SER A 172 9.89 -44.32 -0.84
C SER A 172 10.26 -43.23 0.16
N THR A 173 11.08 -43.56 1.16
CA THR A 173 11.45 -42.66 2.27
C THR A 173 12.42 -41.56 1.82
N ARG A 174 13.31 -41.84 0.87
CA ARG A 174 14.26 -40.86 0.32
C ARG A 174 13.55 -39.78 -0.52
N ASN A 175 12.57 -40.17 -1.33
CA ASN A 175 11.79 -39.21 -2.12
C ASN A 175 10.94 -38.30 -1.23
N GLY A 176 10.29 -38.84 -0.19
CA GLY A 176 9.53 -38.02 0.76
C GLY A 176 10.38 -37.02 1.54
N LYS A 177 11.63 -37.37 1.89
CA LYS A 177 12.57 -36.44 2.54
C LYS A 177 13.02 -35.31 1.60
N ILE A 178 13.20 -35.58 0.31
CA ILE A 178 13.54 -34.56 -0.69
C ILE A 178 12.36 -33.60 -0.87
N ASP A 179 11.14 -34.11 -1.01
CA ASP A 179 9.93 -33.28 -1.13
C ASP A 179 9.73 -32.38 0.11
N LEU A 180 10.01 -32.92 1.31
CA LEU A 180 9.99 -32.16 2.56
C LEU A 180 11.06 -31.04 2.60
N LEU A 181 12.29 -31.33 2.15
CA LEU A 181 13.36 -30.33 2.08
C LEU A 181 13.02 -29.22 1.09
N VAL A 182 12.41 -29.54 -0.06
CA VAL A 182 11.97 -28.55 -1.04
C VAL A 182 10.83 -27.70 -0.48
N ALA A 183 9.87 -28.30 0.21
CA ALA A 183 8.78 -27.57 0.87
C ALA A 183 9.31 -26.62 1.96
N LEU A 184 10.24 -27.08 2.81
CA LEU A 184 10.88 -26.26 3.83
C LEU A 184 11.72 -25.13 3.22
N ALA A 185 12.43 -25.38 2.11
CA ALA A 185 13.20 -24.37 1.41
C ALA A 185 12.30 -23.29 0.81
N MET A 186 11.21 -23.66 0.13
CA MET A 186 10.24 -22.69 -0.40
C MET A 186 9.56 -21.88 0.71
N LEU A 187 9.15 -22.54 1.80
CA LEU A 187 8.56 -21.86 2.95
C LEU A 187 9.55 -20.90 3.62
N SER A 188 10.82 -21.30 3.78
CA SER A 188 11.87 -20.42 4.33
C SER A 188 12.10 -19.18 3.46
N LEU A 189 12.06 -19.34 2.14
CA LEU A 189 12.21 -18.25 1.18
C LEU A 189 11.01 -17.30 1.20
N ALA A 190 9.79 -17.84 1.30
CA ALA A 190 8.58 -17.05 1.48
C ALA A 190 8.61 -16.23 2.78
N LEU A 191 9.03 -16.85 3.88
CA LEU A 191 9.15 -16.18 5.19
C LEU A 191 10.27 -15.14 5.21
N LEU A 192 11.38 -15.38 4.52
CA LEU A 192 12.47 -14.42 4.37
C LEU A 192 12.01 -13.18 3.58
N LEU A 193 11.27 -13.37 2.50
CA LEU A 193 10.69 -12.26 1.74
C LEU A 193 9.65 -11.49 2.55
N LEU A 194 8.79 -12.19 3.29
CA LEU A 194 7.82 -11.56 4.19
C LEU A 194 8.52 -10.75 5.29
N ALA A 195 9.60 -11.28 5.87
CA ALA A 195 10.44 -10.56 6.82
C ALA A 195 11.04 -9.31 6.17
N ALA A 196 11.66 -9.42 4.99
CA ALA A 196 12.23 -8.27 4.27
C ALA A 196 11.19 -7.16 4.03
N ILE A 197 9.97 -7.50 3.60
CA ILE A 197 8.86 -6.53 3.45
C ILE A 197 8.47 -5.92 4.80
N ALA A 198 8.34 -6.72 5.85
CA ALA A 198 7.90 -6.24 7.15
C ALA A 198 8.96 -5.35 7.82
N PHE A 199 10.25 -5.62 7.63
CA PHE A 199 11.35 -4.83 8.19
C PHE A 199 11.66 -3.54 7.42
N THR A 200 11.28 -3.46 6.14
CA THR A 200 11.40 -2.22 5.35
C THR A 200 10.30 -1.20 5.64
N ARG A 201 9.32 -1.54 6.50
CA ARG A 201 8.19 -0.67 6.82
C ARG A 201 8.26 -0.13 8.24
N PRO A 202 7.90 1.15 8.45
CA PRO A 202 7.82 1.72 9.80
C PRO A 202 6.72 1.02 10.61
N LEU A 203 6.95 0.90 11.92
CA LEU A 203 6.00 0.27 12.86
C LEU A 203 4.73 1.10 13.08
N ALA A 204 4.86 2.42 12.93
CA ALA A 204 3.77 3.38 13.06
C ALA A 204 3.58 4.15 11.75
N ARG A 205 2.33 4.52 11.47
CA ARG A 205 1.97 5.46 10.41
C ARG A 205 1.21 6.64 11.03
N THR A 206 1.44 7.83 10.51
CA THR A 206 0.63 9.00 10.87
C THR A 206 -0.70 8.90 10.14
N VAL A 207 -1.79 8.92 10.90
CA VAL A 207 -3.17 9.01 10.41
C VAL A 207 -3.71 10.36 10.87
N TYR A 208 -4.56 10.98 10.05
CA TYR A 208 -5.19 12.25 10.41
C TYR A 208 -6.59 12.00 10.93
N ASP A 209 -6.85 12.41 12.17
CA ASP A 209 -8.20 12.51 12.70
C ASP A 209 -8.77 13.87 12.26
N THR A 210 -9.95 13.87 11.65
CA THR A 210 -10.62 15.09 11.23
C THR A 210 -11.50 15.60 12.36
N ILE A 211 -11.20 16.79 12.88
CA ILE A 211 -12.00 17.43 13.92
C ILE A 211 -12.68 18.64 13.30
N GLY A 212 -14.02 18.63 13.30
CA GLY A 212 -14.83 19.73 12.79
C GLY A 212 -15.01 20.84 13.82
N TYR A 213 -15.13 22.06 13.32
CA TYR A 213 -15.63 23.22 14.07
C TYR A 213 -16.65 23.98 13.22
N GLU A 214 -17.49 24.77 13.88
CA GLU A 214 -18.53 25.56 13.23
C GLU A 214 -18.47 27.00 13.72
N GLN A 215 -18.47 27.96 12.78
CA GLN A 215 -18.61 29.38 13.08
C GLN A 215 -20.05 29.79 12.83
N ARG A 216 -20.69 30.38 13.84
CA ARG A 216 -22.09 30.82 13.81
C ARG A 216 -22.18 32.33 14.01
N GLY A 217 -23.09 32.95 13.29
CA GLY A 217 -23.47 34.34 13.49
C GLY A 217 -24.97 34.45 13.73
N ALA A 218 -25.38 35.48 14.45
CA ALA A 218 -26.78 35.90 14.55
C ALA A 218 -26.86 37.41 14.35
N PHE A 219 -27.54 37.83 13.29
CA PHE A 219 -27.82 39.23 13.03
C PHE A 219 -29.08 39.67 13.75
N SER A 220 -29.03 40.88 14.30
CA SER A 220 -30.21 41.61 14.77
C SER A 220 -30.17 43.04 14.26
N TYR A 221 -31.34 43.60 14.04
CA TYR A 221 -31.50 45.03 13.85
C TYR A 221 -32.82 45.50 14.45
N SER A 222 -32.82 46.75 14.91
CA SER A 222 -34.00 47.42 15.43
C SER A 222 -33.93 48.93 15.20
N ALA A 223 -35.08 49.59 15.25
CA ALA A 223 -35.14 51.04 15.21
C ALA A 223 -36.37 51.55 15.95
N ALA A 224 -36.29 52.73 16.58
CA ALA A 224 -37.47 53.37 17.17
C ALA A 224 -38.46 53.75 16.07
N ALA A 225 -39.75 53.46 16.27
CA ALA A 225 -40.80 53.78 15.31
C ALA A 225 -41.97 54.48 16.02
N PRO A 226 -42.70 55.39 15.35
CA PRO A 226 -43.90 55.99 15.91
C PRO A 226 -44.96 54.92 16.26
N PRO A 227 -45.77 55.15 17.31
CA PRO A 227 -46.82 54.21 17.70
C PRO A 227 -47.85 54.03 16.58
N GLY A 228 -48.33 52.79 16.41
CA GLY A 228 -49.39 52.44 15.47
C GLY A 228 -48.95 52.03 14.06
N LEU A 229 -47.65 52.09 13.72
CA LEU A 229 -47.14 51.60 12.43
C LEU A 229 -46.66 50.14 12.47
N TYR A 230 -46.12 49.72 13.61
CA TYR A 230 -45.68 48.34 13.86
C TYR A 230 -46.43 47.79 15.08
N THR A 231 -46.37 46.48 15.30
CA THR A 231 -46.98 45.81 16.47
C THR A 231 -46.39 46.31 17.79
N THR A 232 -45.13 46.76 17.75
CA THR A 232 -44.42 47.41 18.84
C THR A 232 -44.01 48.82 18.44
N ASP A 233 -43.69 49.70 19.39
CA ASP A 233 -43.17 51.06 19.12
C ASP A 233 -41.71 51.07 18.61
N MET A 234 -41.30 49.97 17.97
CA MET A 234 -39.99 49.76 17.38
C MET A 234 -40.09 48.75 16.24
N VAL A 235 -39.26 48.97 15.22
CA VAL A 235 -38.98 48.00 14.14
C VAL A 235 -38.17 46.85 14.70
N LYS A 236 -38.55 45.61 14.37
CA LYS A 236 -37.81 44.40 14.73
C LYS A 236 -37.11 43.77 13.53
N THR A 237 -36.15 42.90 13.83
CA THR A 237 -35.43 42.12 12.83
C THR A 237 -36.41 41.32 11.97
N GLY A 238 -36.27 41.42 10.65
CA GLY A 238 -37.21 40.84 9.68
C GLY A 238 -38.19 41.87 9.09
N GLU A 239 -38.50 42.94 9.81
CA GLU A 239 -39.47 43.95 9.36
C GLU A 239 -38.82 45.00 8.44
N PRO A 240 -39.56 45.58 7.48
CA PRO A 240 -39.05 46.67 6.65
C PRO A 240 -38.90 47.95 7.48
N VAL A 241 -37.85 48.73 7.22
CA VAL A 241 -37.59 50.02 7.86
C VAL A 241 -38.04 51.15 6.92
N PHE A 242 -39.00 51.96 7.35
CA PHE A 242 -39.47 53.11 6.57
C PHE A 242 -38.60 54.36 6.81
N ARG A 243 -37.90 54.79 5.76
CA ARG A 243 -36.80 55.78 5.81
C ARG A 243 -37.25 57.20 6.13
N ARG A 244 -38.54 57.51 5.95
CA ARG A 244 -39.12 58.81 6.32
C ARG A 244 -39.23 58.98 7.84
N LEU A 245 -39.30 57.87 8.57
CA LEU A 245 -39.56 57.85 10.01
C LEU A 245 -38.31 57.43 10.80
N VAL A 246 -37.47 56.59 10.19
CA VAL A 246 -36.26 56.04 10.79
C VAL A 246 -35.04 56.55 10.06
N THR A 247 -34.15 57.22 10.80
CA THR A 247 -32.84 57.69 10.32
C THR A 247 -31.69 56.83 10.84
N LEU A 248 -31.79 56.36 12.09
CA LEU A 248 -30.80 55.51 12.74
C LEU A 248 -31.37 54.10 12.94
N VAL A 249 -30.60 53.09 12.56
CA VAL A 249 -30.93 51.68 12.76
C VAL A 249 -29.86 51.07 13.66
N ASP A 250 -30.27 50.54 14.82
CA ASP A 250 -29.39 49.75 15.67
C ASP A 250 -29.15 48.39 15.00
N VAL A 251 -27.89 48.00 14.88
CA VAL A 251 -27.43 46.76 14.26
C VAL A 251 -26.63 45.99 15.29
N GLY A 252 -27.00 44.74 15.52
CA GLY A 252 -26.30 43.79 16.36
C GLY A 252 -25.79 42.59 15.56
N PHE A 253 -24.67 42.03 16.01
CA PHE A 253 -24.19 40.75 15.53
C PHE A 253 -23.54 39.96 16.67
N ASP A 254 -24.10 38.79 16.95
CA ASP A 254 -23.55 37.83 17.89
C ASP A 254 -22.78 36.77 17.12
N TYR A 255 -21.55 36.51 17.55
CA TYR A 255 -20.67 35.52 16.94
C TYR A 255 -20.31 34.44 17.95
N GLU A 256 -20.31 33.18 17.50
CA GLU A 256 -19.88 32.03 18.28
C GLU A 256 -19.05 31.07 17.42
N PHE A 257 -17.88 30.69 17.93
CA PHE A 257 -17.07 29.58 17.46
C PHE A 257 -17.46 28.32 18.24
N ALA A 258 -18.34 27.50 17.66
CA ALA A 258 -18.84 26.27 18.23
C ALA A 258 -17.85 25.12 18.02
N ALA A 259 -17.15 24.75 19.09
CA ALA A 259 -16.21 23.64 19.10
C ALA A 259 -16.14 22.97 20.48
N THR A 260 -15.77 21.68 20.52
CA THR A 260 -15.83 20.87 21.75
C THR A 260 -14.88 21.35 22.84
N GLN A 261 -13.68 21.83 22.49
CA GLN A 261 -12.68 22.40 23.42
C GLN A 261 -11.75 23.39 22.68
N PRO A 262 -12.04 24.71 22.66
CA PRO A 262 -11.10 25.72 22.19
C PRO A 262 -10.11 26.08 23.30
N ASP A 263 -8.81 25.89 23.07
CA ASP A 263 -7.77 26.12 24.10
C ASP A 263 -7.38 27.61 24.19
N ALA A 264 -7.21 28.27 23.04
CA ALA A 264 -6.85 29.70 22.95
C ALA A 264 -7.24 30.25 21.58
N LEU A 265 -8.41 30.89 21.50
CA LEU A 265 -8.86 31.60 20.30
C LEU A 265 -8.82 33.10 20.56
N SER A 266 -8.34 33.81 19.56
CA SER A 266 -8.33 35.27 19.53
C SER A 266 -8.51 35.73 18.09
N GLY A 267 -8.83 37.00 17.89
CA GLY A 267 -9.01 37.47 16.55
C GLY A 267 -9.34 38.94 16.50
N THR A 268 -9.69 39.38 15.30
CA THR A 268 -10.24 40.71 15.08
C THR A 268 -11.55 40.60 14.35
N TYR A 269 -12.45 41.53 14.65
CA TYR A 269 -13.70 41.67 13.92
C TYR A 269 -13.88 43.12 13.49
N ARG A 270 -14.53 43.31 12.34
CA ARG A 270 -14.99 44.62 11.86
C ARG A 270 -16.34 44.45 11.18
N LEU A 271 -17.14 45.51 11.16
CA LEU A 271 -18.42 45.51 10.45
C LEU A 271 -18.32 46.45 9.25
N VAL A 272 -18.43 45.88 8.05
CA VAL A 272 -18.35 46.62 6.79
C VAL A 272 -19.75 46.78 6.22
N VAL A 273 -20.05 47.97 5.71
CA VAL A 273 -21.23 48.22 4.88
C VAL A 273 -20.79 48.21 3.42
N GLU A 274 -21.43 47.38 2.61
CA GLU A 274 -21.23 47.33 1.16
C GLU A 274 -22.48 47.84 0.45
N LEU A 275 -22.36 48.95 -0.26
CA LEU A 275 -23.39 49.54 -1.12
C LEU A 275 -23.13 49.15 -2.57
N GLY A 276 -24.18 48.97 -3.35
CA GLY A 276 -24.06 48.71 -4.78
C GLY A 276 -25.36 48.91 -5.54
N ASN A 277 -25.31 48.78 -6.85
CA ASN A 277 -26.47 48.81 -7.73
C ASN A 277 -26.41 47.71 -8.81
N SER A 278 -27.48 47.60 -9.59
CA SER A 278 -27.56 46.64 -10.72
C SER A 278 -26.56 46.95 -11.85
N GLY A 279 -26.08 48.20 -11.94
CA GLY A 279 -25.06 48.64 -12.89
C GLY A 279 -23.63 48.21 -12.54
N GLY A 280 -23.43 47.49 -11.43
CA GLY A 280 -22.12 46.98 -11.02
C GLY A 280 -21.28 47.95 -10.19
N TRP A 281 -21.80 49.14 -9.86
CA TRP A 281 -21.14 50.05 -8.92
C TRP A 281 -21.12 49.42 -7.52
N ARG A 282 -20.00 49.60 -6.82
CA ARG A 282 -19.79 49.13 -5.44
C ARG A 282 -19.05 50.17 -4.63
N TRP A 283 -19.49 50.37 -3.40
CA TRP A 283 -18.86 51.25 -2.43
C TRP A 283 -18.84 50.59 -1.07
N THR A 284 -17.73 50.69 -0.35
CA THR A 284 -17.57 50.02 0.95
C THR A 284 -17.03 50.99 1.98
N PHE A 285 -17.55 50.94 3.20
CA PHE A 285 -17.00 51.67 4.34
C PHE A 285 -17.16 50.88 5.63
N ASP A 286 -16.28 51.14 6.59
CA ASP A 286 -16.34 50.51 7.92
C ASP A 286 -17.41 51.21 8.77
N LEU A 287 -18.40 50.43 9.23
CA LEU A 287 -19.39 50.85 10.22
C LEU A 287 -18.87 50.68 11.64
N LEU A 288 -18.07 49.63 11.86
CA LEU A 288 -17.27 49.44 13.06
C LEU A 288 -15.84 49.13 12.64
N PRO A 289 -14.84 49.89 13.12
CA PRO A 289 -13.44 49.62 12.81
C PRO A 289 -12.97 48.29 13.41
N GLU A 290 -11.80 47.85 12.97
CA GLU A 290 -11.19 46.61 13.44
C GLU A 290 -10.99 46.62 14.95
N THR A 291 -11.61 45.65 15.61
CA THR A 291 -11.64 45.50 17.07
C THR A 291 -11.15 44.10 17.45
N PRO A 292 -10.21 43.97 18.39
CA PRO A 292 -9.75 42.66 18.84
C PRO A 292 -10.77 41.98 19.76
N PHE A 293 -10.81 40.66 19.74
CA PHE A 293 -11.54 39.85 20.71
C PHE A 293 -10.70 38.65 21.18
N SER A 294 -11.03 38.15 22.37
CA SER A 294 -10.42 36.98 22.97
C SER A 294 -11.51 36.03 23.46
N GLY A 295 -11.36 34.74 23.19
CA GLY A 295 -12.37 33.73 23.48
C GLY A 295 -13.03 33.18 22.22
N ASN A 296 -14.13 32.46 22.41
CA ASN A 296 -14.89 31.80 21.35
C ASN A 296 -16.14 32.56 20.92
N SER A 297 -16.50 33.67 21.55
CA SER A 297 -17.67 34.46 21.17
C SER A 297 -17.46 35.94 21.42
N PHE A 298 -18.24 36.76 20.72
CA PHE A 298 -18.38 38.20 21.00
C PHE A 298 -19.75 38.67 20.53
N SER A 299 -20.19 39.80 21.09
CA SER A 299 -21.38 40.53 20.65
C SER A 299 -20.97 41.93 20.26
N LEU A 300 -21.37 42.39 19.09
CA LEU A 300 -21.24 43.80 18.68
C LEU A 300 -22.60 44.46 18.56
N ALA A 301 -22.64 45.75 18.85
CA ALA A 301 -23.79 46.62 18.62
C ALA A 301 -23.30 47.98 18.10
N THR A 302 -23.90 48.48 17.03
CA THR A 302 -23.57 49.78 16.42
C THR A 302 -24.79 50.38 15.73
N GLN A 303 -24.70 51.62 15.28
CA GLN A 303 -25.80 52.33 14.62
C GLN A 303 -25.47 52.62 13.16
N LEU A 304 -26.35 52.18 12.26
CA LEU A 304 -26.32 52.53 10.85
C LEU A 304 -27.12 53.82 10.61
N ASP A 305 -26.42 54.86 10.19
CA ASP A 305 -27.02 56.12 9.76
C ASP A 305 -27.43 56.06 8.28
N LEU A 306 -28.75 56.03 8.05
CA LEU A 306 -29.34 55.98 6.72
C LEU A 306 -29.21 57.31 5.96
N ALA A 307 -29.00 58.44 6.65
CA ALA A 307 -28.75 59.73 6.01
C ALA A 307 -27.33 59.77 5.40
N ARG A 308 -26.34 59.19 6.09
CA ARG A 308 -25.00 58.99 5.53
C ARG A 308 -25.02 58.11 4.28
N VAL A 309 -25.78 57.01 4.31
CA VAL A 309 -25.97 56.13 3.15
C VAL A 309 -26.60 56.90 1.98
N GLN A 310 -27.64 57.68 2.23
CA GLN A 310 -28.27 58.50 1.18
C GLN A 310 -27.29 59.52 0.59
N THR A 311 -26.48 60.16 1.42
CA THR A 311 -25.46 61.12 0.96
C THR A 311 -24.45 60.47 -0.01
N ILE A 312 -24.08 59.21 0.22
CA ILE A 312 -23.18 58.47 -0.70
C ILE A 312 -23.88 58.21 -2.04
N ILE A 313 -25.16 57.81 -1.99
CA ILE A 313 -25.99 57.59 -3.19
C ILE A 313 -26.15 58.90 -3.97
N ASP A 314 -26.52 60.00 -3.31
CA ASP A 314 -26.72 61.30 -3.95
C ASP A 314 -25.45 61.79 -4.65
N ASN A 315 -24.29 61.63 -4.03
CA ASN A 315 -23.00 61.97 -4.64
C ASN A 315 -22.71 61.15 -5.90
N LEU A 316 -23.02 59.85 -5.89
CA LEU A 316 -22.89 59.00 -7.07
C LEU A 316 -23.79 59.50 -8.20
N GLU A 317 -25.06 59.74 -7.92
CA GLU A 317 -26.05 60.16 -8.93
C GLU A 317 -25.69 61.54 -9.50
N GLN A 318 -25.25 62.47 -8.66
CA GLN A 318 -24.82 63.81 -9.10
C GLN A 318 -23.56 63.77 -9.98
N GLN A 319 -22.59 62.92 -9.65
CA GLN A 319 -21.32 62.84 -10.41
C GLN A 319 -21.43 62.04 -11.70
N THR A 320 -22.27 61.00 -11.72
CA THR A 320 -22.38 60.08 -12.87
C THR A 320 -23.57 60.37 -13.78
N GLY A 321 -24.58 61.08 -13.28
CA GLY A 321 -25.88 61.24 -13.95
C GLY A 321 -26.71 59.95 -14.02
N VAL A 322 -26.24 58.85 -13.42
CA VAL A 322 -26.93 57.55 -13.42
C VAL A 322 -27.75 57.42 -12.14
N THR A 323 -29.08 57.40 -12.27
CA THR A 323 -30.01 57.19 -11.15
C THR A 323 -30.50 55.74 -11.14
N SER A 324 -30.50 55.10 -9.96
CA SER A 324 -31.04 53.74 -9.79
C SER A 324 -32.28 53.77 -8.90
N GLN A 325 -33.34 53.06 -9.28
CA GLN A 325 -34.55 52.99 -8.44
C GLN A 325 -34.33 52.20 -7.13
N GLN A 326 -33.33 51.32 -7.12
CA GLN A 326 -33.02 50.44 -6.01
C GLN A 326 -31.52 50.22 -5.94
N TYR A 327 -31.00 50.28 -4.71
CA TYR A 327 -29.62 49.95 -4.38
C TYR A 327 -29.59 48.72 -3.47
N SER A 328 -28.48 47.97 -3.49
CA SER A 328 -28.20 46.91 -2.54
C SER A 328 -27.35 47.45 -1.40
N LEU A 329 -27.72 47.15 -0.16
CA LEU A 329 -26.93 47.43 1.03
C LEU A 329 -26.66 46.10 1.73
N ALA A 330 -25.41 45.74 1.97
CA ALA A 330 -25.07 44.54 2.73
C ALA A 330 -24.27 44.88 3.97
N LEU A 331 -24.62 44.26 5.10
CA LEU A 331 -23.83 44.28 6.33
C LEU A 331 -22.97 43.01 6.36
N VAL A 332 -21.65 43.21 6.45
CA VAL A 332 -20.66 42.13 6.37
C VAL A 332 -19.73 42.19 7.59
N PRO A 333 -20.05 41.46 8.67
CA PRO A 333 -19.14 41.28 9.79
C PRO A 333 -17.98 40.39 9.32
N ARG A 334 -16.77 40.93 9.26
CA ARG A 334 -15.57 40.19 8.90
C ARG A 334 -14.86 39.81 10.19
N VAL A 335 -14.93 38.53 10.52
CA VAL A 335 -14.29 37.94 11.70
C VAL A 335 -13.07 37.15 11.23
N ALA A 336 -11.89 37.60 11.63
CA ALA A 336 -10.64 36.88 11.44
C ALA A 336 -10.31 36.15 12.75
N VAL A 337 -10.31 34.82 12.71
CA VAL A 337 -10.02 33.98 13.88
C VAL A 337 -8.61 33.42 13.74
N SER A 338 -7.84 33.50 14.81
CA SER A 338 -6.51 32.90 14.91
C SER A 338 -6.29 32.27 16.29
N GLY A 339 -5.71 31.08 16.33
CA GLY A 339 -5.43 30.43 17.60
C GLY A 339 -5.09 28.96 17.47
N THR A 340 -5.28 28.22 18.55
CA THR A 340 -5.06 26.78 18.61
C THR A 340 -6.34 26.04 18.93
N PHE A 341 -6.68 25.08 18.07
CA PHE A 341 -7.80 24.15 18.25
C PHE A 341 -7.27 22.71 18.16
N ALA A 342 -7.51 21.91 19.20
CA ALA A 342 -7.02 20.54 19.30
C ALA A 342 -5.50 20.38 19.07
N GLY A 343 -4.71 21.38 19.52
CA GLY A 343 -3.26 21.44 19.33
C GLY A 343 -2.79 21.71 17.89
N GLN A 344 -3.70 22.13 17.00
CA GLN A 344 -3.39 22.57 15.64
C GLN A 344 -3.68 24.06 15.50
N THR A 345 -2.88 24.76 14.69
CA THR A 345 -3.07 26.19 14.43
C THR A 345 -4.27 26.37 13.50
N VAL A 346 -5.20 27.24 13.88
CA VAL A 346 -6.36 27.61 13.06
C VAL A 346 -6.23 29.07 12.68
N GLN A 347 -6.37 29.34 11.39
CA GLN A 347 -6.55 30.68 10.83
C GLN A 347 -7.72 30.59 9.86
N ASP A 348 -8.79 31.29 10.16
CA ASP A 348 -10.01 31.24 9.35
C ASP A 348 -10.67 32.62 9.33
N THR A 349 -11.53 32.85 8.34
CA THR A 349 -12.29 34.08 8.18
C THR A 349 -13.76 33.78 7.95
N PHE A 350 -14.61 34.32 8.83
CA PHE A 350 -16.06 34.25 8.71
C PHE A 350 -16.59 35.62 8.30
N ALA A 351 -17.22 35.68 7.13
CA ALA A 351 -17.70 36.93 6.52
C ALA A 351 -19.10 36.76 5.88
N PRO A 352 -20.14 36.41 6.67
CA PRO A 352 -21.49 36.30 6.15
C PRO A 352 -22.02 37.66 5.69
N ARG A 353 -23.02 37.66 4.80
CA ARG A 353 -23.58 38.89 4.22
C ARG A 353 -25.06 38.98 4.52
N LEU A 354 -25.47 39.94 5.34
CA LEU A 354 -26.87 40.28 5.52
C LEU A 354 -27.26 41.32 4.47
N SER A 355 -28.04 40.89 3.47
CA SER A 355 -28.34 41.72 2.31
C SER A 355 -29.68 42.42 2.48
N PHE A 356 -29.70 43.70 2.15
CA PHE A 356 -30.88 44.55 2.09
C PHE A 356 -31.00 45.15 0.70
N THR A 357 -32.23 45.49 0.36
CA THR A 357 -32.52 46.42 -0.73
C THR A 357 -33.00 47.73 -0.15
N ILE A 358 -32.46 48.83 -0.66
CA ILE A 358 -32.80 50.19 -0.27
C ILE A 358 -33.35 50.94 -1.48
N ASP A 359 -34.54 51.50 -1.32
CA ASP A 359 -35.18 52.40 -2.28
C ASP A 359 -35.47 53.75 -1.58
N ALA A 360 -36.08 54.71 -2.28
CA ALA A 360 -36.36 56.04 -1.72
C ALA A 360 -37.22 56.04 -0.43
N LEU A 361 -37.99 54.98 -0.17
CA LEU A 361 -38.99 54.93 0.89
C LEU A 361 -38.65 53.94 2.00
N GLN A 362 -38.00 52.81 1.67
CA GLN A 362 -37.80 51.70 2.60
C GLN A 362 -36.43 51.04 2.45
N LEU A 363 -35.98 50.46 3.54
CA LEU A 363 -34.90 49.47 3.61
C LEU A 363 -35.54 48.13 4.01
N LYS A 364 -35.38 47.10 3.19
CA LYS A 364 -35.94 45.77 3.45
C LYS A 364 -34.91 44.68 3.20
N LEU A 365 -34.97 43.58 3.93
CA LEU A 365 -34.15 42.39 3.65
C LEU A 365 -34.29 41.97 2.19
N ALA A 366 -33.17 41.61 1.57
CA ALA A 366 -33.15 41.08 0.23
C ALA A 366 -33.72 39.66 0.22
N ASP A 367 -34.60 39.39 -0.74
CA ASP A 367 -35.33 38.13 -0.93
C ASP A 367 -36.41 37.81 0.14
N PRO A 368 -37.43 38.68 0.31
CA PRO A 368 -38.53 38.44 1.26
C PRO A 368 -39.46 37.28 0.85
N ALA A 369 -39.32 36.74 -0.36
CA ALA A 369 -40.17 35.68 -0.91
C ALA A 369 -39.76 34.27 -0.45
N ASN A 370 -38.57 34.10 0.13
CA ASN A 370 -38.08 32.84 0.65
C ASN A 370 -37.66 32.97 2.13
N PRO A 371 -38.58 32.78 3.08
CA PRO A 371 -38.32 32.89 4.52
C PRO A 371 -37.17 31.98 5.00
N ALA A 372 -36.94 30.85 4.34
CA ALA A 372 -35.83 29.95 4.65
C ALA A 372 -34.47 30.54 4.26
N ALA A 373 -34.39 31.27 3.14
CA ALA A 373 -33.19 32.00 2.74
C ALA A 373 -32.94 33.23 3.64
N ALA A 374 -34.00 33.91 4.07
CA ALA A 374 -33.91 35.01 5.05
C ALA A 374 -33.44 34.52 6.43
N GLY A 375 -33.94 33.36 6.89
CA GLY A 375 -33.47 32.71 8.12
C GLY A 375 -31.99 32.34 8.08
N GLY A 376 -31.51 31.82 6.93
CA GLY A 376 -30.09 31.51 6.73
C GLY A 376 -29.19 32.75 6.65
N GLN A 377 -29.71 33.90 6.18
CA GLN A 377 -28.97 35.17 6.22
C GLN A 377 -28.91 35.78 7.63
N LEU A 378 -29.96 35.61 8.43
CA LEU A 378 -30.00 36.10 9.81
C LEU A 378 -29.19 35.23 10.77
N GLN A 379 -29.11 33.92 10.53
CA GLN A 379 -28.32 32.98 11.32
C GLN A 379 -27.32 32.20 10.44
N PRO A 380 -26.29 32.88 9.90
CA PRO A 380 -25.30 32.23 9.07
C PRO A 380 -24.45 31.23 9.86
N SER A 381 -24.06 30.13 9.20
CA SER A 381 -23.13 29.15 9.74
C SER A 381 -22.11 28.72 8.68
N GLN A 382 -20.87 28.49 9.10
CA GLN A 382 -19.77 27.96 8.29
C GLN A 382 -19.09 26.81 9.03
N THR A 383 -19.10 25.62 8.43
CA THR A 383 -18.41 24.44 8.96
C THR A 383 -17.05 24.26 8.31
N ALA A 384 -16.03 23.99 9.11
CA ALA A 384 -14.68 23.69 8.63
C ALA A 384 -14.05 22.57 9.47
N GLN A 385 -12.92 22.05 9.01
CA GLN A 385 -12.29 20.86 9.56
C GLN A 385 -10.78 21.04 9.68
N VAL A 386 -10.22 20.54 10.78
CA VAL A 386 -8.77 20.52 11.02
C VAL A 386 -8.28 19.08 11.09
N LYS A 387 -7.16 18.81 10.42
CA LYS A 387 -6.50 17.51 10.44
C LYS A 387 -5.58 17.42 11.66
N ARG A 388 -5.88 16.56 12.62
CA ARG A 388 -5.02 16.27 13.77
C ARG A 388 -4.17 15.03 13.49
N PRO A 389 -2.82 15.13 13.50
CA PRO A 389 -1.98 13.96 13.34
C PRO A 389 -2.07 13.05 14.56
N ARG A 390 -2.32 11.76 14.31
CA ARG A 390 -2.34 10.68 15.30
C ARG A 390 -1.46 9.53 14.83
N GLN A 391 -0.63 8.99 15.71
CA GLN A 391 0.11 7.78 15.40
C GLN A 391 -0.80 6.55 15.51
N ALA A 392 -0.85 5.74 14.45
CA ALA A 392 -1.55 4.46 14.43
C ALA A 392 -0.59 3.33 14.06
N PRO A 393 -0.81 2.09 14.54
CA PRO A 393 -0.03 0.93 14.12
C PRO A 393 -0.08 0.76 12.60
N ASN A 394 1.08 0.56 11.99
CA ASN A 394 1.14 0.24 10.56
C ASN A 394 0.72 -1.22 10.35
N THR A 395 -0.10 -1.46 9.33
CA THR A 395 -0.66 -2.80 9.04
C THR A 395 -0.22 -3.29 7.66
N LEU A 396 -0.03 -4.59 7.54
CA LEU A 396 0.15 -5.30 6.29
C LEU A 396 -1.12 -6.11 6.01
N SER A 397 -1.66 -5.92 4.80
CA SER A 397 -2.77 -6.72 4.30
C SER A 397 -2.23 -7.87 3.47
N LEU A 398 -2.44 -9.10 3.91
CA LEU A 398 -2.10 -10.29 3.13
C LEU A 398 -3.35 -11.15 2.99
N LEU A 399 -3.85 -11.36 1.76
CA LEU A 399 -5.00 -12.23 1.47
C LEU A 399 -6.22 -11.96 2.38
N ASN A 400 -6.62 -10.68 2.50
CA ASN A 400 -7.70 -10.16 3.36
C ASN A 400 -7.46 -10.19 4.88
N LEU A 401 -6.28 -10.64 5.34
CA LEU A 401 -5.89 -10.54 6.75
C LEU A 401 -5.06 -9.27 6.96
N THR A 402 -5.55 -8.35 7.77
CA THR A 402 -4.81 -7.15 8.21
C THR A 402 -4.08 -7.46 9.51
N SER A 403 -2.75 -7.48 9.49
CA SER A 403 -1.93 -7.70 10.68
C SER A 403 -0.98 -6.53 10.92
N PRO A 404 -0.76 -6.11 12.19
CA PRO A 404 0.28 -5.14 12.51
C PRO A 404 1.65 -5.61 12.02
N VAL A 405 2.44 -4.69 11.46
CA VAL A 405 3.80 -4.97 10.96
C VAL A 405 4.65 -5.67 12.03
N ALA A 406 4.54 -5.25 13.29
CA ALA A 406 5.24 -5.86 14.42
C ALA A 406 4.96 -7.36 14.59
N THR A 407 3.70 -7.77 14.41
CA THR A 407 3.29 -9.18 14.49
C THR A 407 3.86 -9.97 13.32
N VAL A 408 3.82 -9.40 12.11
CA VAL A 408 4.38 -10.03 10.91
C VAL A 408 5.90 -10.20 11.01
N GLN A 409 6.62 -9.22 11.57
CA GLN A 409 8.06 -9.33 11.83
C GLN A 409 8.37 -10.50 12.78
N LYS A 410 7.64 -10.63 13.89
CA LYS A 410 7.84 -11.72 14.86
C LYS A 410 7.52 -13.10 14.28
N LEU A 411 6.39 -13.22 13.58
CA LEU A 411 5.96 -14.49 12.98
C LEU A 411 6.88 -14.93 11.85
N SER A 412 7.32 -14.00 10.99
CA SER A 412 8.24 -14.30 9.89
C SER A 412 9.61 -14.77 10.40
N LEU A 413 10.19 -14.09 11.41
CA LEU A 413 11.43 -14.52 12.05
C LEU A 413 11.30 -15.88 12.76
N GLY A 414 10.25 -16.06 13.56
CA GLY A 414 10.01 -17.31 14.27
C GLY A 414 9.80 -18.49 13.33
N GLY A 415 8.98 -18.30 12.29
CA GLY A 415 8.77 -19.31 11.26
C GLY A 415 10.05 -19.62 10.47
N LEU A 416 10.85 -18.62 10.14
CA LEU A 416 12.10 -18.79 9.40
C LEU A 416 13.12 -19.59 10.23
N ALA A 417 13.25 -19.29 11.52
CA ALA A 417 14.10 -20.05 12.43
C ALA A 417 13.68 -21.53 12.50
N LEU A 418 12.38 -21.81 12.61
CA LEU A 418 11.85 -23.18 12.60
C LEU A 418 12.11 -23.90 11.27
N CYS A 419 11.96 -23.20 10.13
CA CYS A 419 12.24 -23.79 8.82
C CYS A 419 13.73 -24.10 8.63
N LEU A 420 14.63 -23.22 9.07
CA LEU A 420 16.07 -23.45 9.02
C LEU A 420 16.48 -24.63 9.91
N LEU A 421 15.90 -24.75 11.11
CA LEU A 421 16.10 -25.92 11.98
C LEU A 421 15.62 -27.22 11.31
N GLY A 422 14.47 -27.18 10.63
CA GLY A 422 13.96 -28.29 9.81
C GLY A 422 14.92 -28.70 8.68
N LEU A 423 15.43 -27.71 7.94
CA LEU A 423 16.40 -27.94 6.86
C LEU A 423 17.71 -28.55 7.37
N VAL A 424 18.22 -28.08 8.51
CA VAL A 424 19.44 -28.63 9.12
C VAL A 424 19.21 -30.05 9.62
N SER A 425 18.12 -30.28 10.37
CA SER A 425 17.81 -31.58 10.98
C SER A 425 17.58 -32.70 9.95
N VAL A 426 17.03 -32.39 8.77
CA VAL A 426 16.83 -33.37 7.69
C VAL A 426 17.99 -33.37 6.68
N GLY A 427 18.52 -32.20 6.34
CA GLY A 427 19.52 -32.02 5.28
C GLY A 427 20.92 -32.48 5.67
N VAL A 428 21.38 -32.20 6.90
CA VAL A 428 22.70 -32.64 7.38
C VAL A 428 22.86 -34.16 7.41
N PRO A 429 21.95 -34.96 8.03
CA PRO A 429 22.10 -36.41 8.03
C PRO A 429 22.00 -37.00 6.61
N MET A 430 21.21 -36.38 5.73
CA MET A 430 21.10 -36.81 4.33
C MET A 430 22.36 -36.50 3.52
N ALA A 431 22.98 -35.33 3.73
CA ALA A 431 24.25 -34.97 3.12
C ALA A 431 25.40 -35.86 3.63
N ARG A 432 25.42 -36.18 4.94
CA ARG A 432 26.34 -37.16 5.52
C ARG A 432 26.14 -38.54 4.92
N ALA A 433 24.90 -39.04 4.84
CA ALA A 433 24.60 -40.33 4.23
C ALA A 433 24.90 -40.41 2.73
N ALA A 434 24.88 -39.28 2.01
CA ALA A 434 25.26 -39.20 0.60
C ALA A 434 26.78 -39.10 0.37
N ARG A 435 27.53 -38.64 1.39
CA ARG A 435 29.01 -38.58 1.40
C ARG A 435 29.66 -39.80 2.05
N ALA A 436 28.89 -40.61 2.77
CA ALA A 436 29.36 -41.85 3.36
C ALA A 436 29.82 -42.80 2.24
N GLY A 437 31.10 -43.16 2.28
CA GLY A 437 31.71 -44.08 1.33
C GLY A 437 31.01 -45.45 1.37
N GLU A 438 31.22 -46.24 0.33
CA GLU A 438 30.65 -47.60 0.24
C GLU A 438 30.93 -48.47 1.49
N PRO A 439 32.10 -48.40 2.16
CA PRO A 439 32.37 -49.12 3.41
C PRO A 439 31.48 -48.71 4.59
N GLU A 440 31.21 -47.41 4.77
CA GLU A 440 30.36 -46.88 5.85
C GLU A 440 28.87 -47.23 5.63
N ARG A 441 28.43 -47.25 4.37
CA ARG A 441 27.09 -47.74 4.00
C ARG A 441 26.92 -49.22 4.30
N ILE A 442 27.91 -50.04 3.96
CA ILE A 442 27.91 -51.48 4.25
C ILE A 442 27.84 -51.72 5.76
N ALA A 443 28.68 -51.02 6.54
CA ALA A 443 28.71 -51.14 7.99
C ALA A 443 27.38 -50.75 8.66
N THR A 444 26.69 -49.73 8.15
CA THR A 444 25.42 -49.24 8.73
C THR A 444 24.22 -50.10 8.33
N GLN A 445 24.18 -50.62 7.10
CA GLN A 445 23.04 -51.38 6.57
C GLN A 445 23.08 -52.87 6.95
N TYR A 446 24.27 -53.45 7.09
CA TYR A 446 24.49 -54.87 7.32
C TYR A 446 25.18 -55.15 8.66
N SER A 447 25.10 -54.22 9.62
CA SER A 447 25.78 -54.30 10.93
C SER A 447 25.52 -55.62 11.67
N SER A 448 24.30 -56.16 11.55
CA SER A 448 23.90 -57.41 12.20
C SER A 448 24.45 -58.67 11.54
N LEU A 449 25.00 -58.57 10.33
CA LEU A 449 25.56 -59.69 9.57
C LEU A 449 27.10 -59.65 9.51
N LEU A 450 27.71 -58.58 10.04
CA LEU A 450 29.14 -58.31 9.97
C LEU A 450 29.85 -58.72 11.26
N VAL A 451 30.98 -59.39 11.14
CA VAL A 451 31.90 -59.70 12.25
C VAL A 451 33.28 -59.15 11.90
N THR A 452 33.73 -58.16 12.66
CA THR A 452 35.06 -57.57 12.45
C THR A 452 36.14 -58.46 13.03
N ILE A 453 37.08 -58.91 12.19
CA ILE A 453 38.21 -59.74 12.60
C ILE A 453 39.49 -58.90 12.70
N ARG A 454 40.31 -59.16 13.72
CA ARG A 454 41.65 -58.55 13.89
C ARG A 454 42.70 -59.66 13.77
N GLY A 455 43.30 -59.80 12.60
CA GLY A 455 44.36 -60.76 12.32
C GLY A 455 44.70 -60.80 10.84
N ASN A 456 46.00 -60.90 10.51
CA ASN A 456 46.50 -60.93 9.13
C ASN A 456 46.29 -62.27 8.43
N ASP A 457 45.93 -63.31 9.17
CA ASP A 457 45.90 -64.68 8.65
C ASP A 457 44.45 -65.15 8.45
N LEU A 458 43.96 -64.97 7.22
CA LEU A 458 42.81 -65.72 6.75
C LEU A 458 43.23 -67.20 6.66
N PRO A 459 42.43 -68.16 7.17
CA PRO A 459 42.74 -69.57 6.99
C PRO A 459 42.83 -69.87 5.48
N ALA A 460 43.93 -70.49 5.06
CA ALA A 460 44.25 -70.75 3.65
C ALA A 460 43.18 -71.64 2.98
N SER A 461 42.19 -71.01 2.34
CA SER A 461 41.26 -71.69 1.43
C SER A 461 41.98 -72.02 0.11
N ARG A 462 41.67 -73.18 -0.47
CA ARG A 462 42.25 -73.61 -1.76
C ARG A 462 41.66 -72.86 -2.97
N GLN A 463 40.54 -72.14 -2.81
CA GLN A 463 39.87 -71.41 -3.90
C GLN A 463 39.27 -70.09 -3.40
N GLY A 464 39.88 -68.98 -3.79
CA GLY A 464 39.35 -67.63 -3.56
C GLY A 464 38.59 -67.10 -4.78
N LEU A 465 37.32 -66.74 -4.63
CA LEU A 465 36.48 -66.16 -5.69
C LEU A 465 36.08 -64.73 -5.31
N GLN A 466 36.34 -63.76 -6.20
CA GLN A 466 35.85 -62.40 -5.99
C GLN A 466 34.41 -62.25 -6.52
N VAL A 467 33.55 -61.65 -5.70
CA VAL A 467 32.18 -61.31 -6.09
C VAL A 467 32.09 -59.87 -6.57
N ALA A 468 31.25 -59.62 -7.59
CA ALA A 468 31.14 -58.31 -8.23
C ALA A 468 30.46 -57.25 -7.35
N THR A 469 29.58 -57.65 -6.43
CA THR A 469 28.88 -56.72 -5.53
C THR A 469 28.82 -57.25 -4.11
N PHE A 470 28.86 -56.36 -3.11
CA PHE A 470 28.67 -56.74 -1.71
C PHE A 470 27.32 -57.45 -1.47
N GLY A 471 26.28 -57.05 -2.22
CA GLY A 471 24.95 -57.66 -2.12
C GLY A 471 24.93 -59.15 -2.50
N ASP A 472 25.79 -59.58 -3.42
CA ASP A 472 25.92 -61.00 -3.76
C ASP A 472 26.65 -61.79 -2.68
N LEU A 473 27.60 -61.13 -1.98
CA LEU A 473 28.24 -61.70 -0.79
C LEU A 473 27.22 -61.93 0.34
N VAL A 474 26.31 -60.97 0.56
CA VAL A 474 25.26 -61.07 1.59
C VAL A 474 24.30 -62.24 1.29
N LYS A 475 23.88 -62.42 0.04
CA LYS A 475 23.01 -63.55 -0.35
C LYS A 475 23.67 -64.91 -0.04
N LEU A 476 24.99 -65.00 -0.25
CA LEU A 476 25.76 -66.21 0.05
C LEU A 476 25.86 -66.45 1.56
N ALA A 477 26.12 -65.41 2.34
CA ALA A 477 26.10 -65.48 3.81
C ALA A 477 24.73 -65.91 4.35
N GLU A 478 23.65 -65.27 3.93
CA GLU A 478 22.28 -65.58 4.40
C GLU A 478 21.83 -66.99 3.99
N ARG A 479 22.10 -67.41 2.75
CA ARG A 479 21.76 -68.76 2.26
C ARG A 479 22.42 -69.86 3.09
N ASN A 480 23.65 -69.62 3.53
CA ASN A 480 24.46 -70.61 4.24
C ASN A 480 24.44 -70.43 5.77
N GLY A 481 23.66 -69.47 6.29
CA GLY A 481 23.58 -69.17 7.72
C GLY A 481 24.91 -68.71 8.33
N ARG A 482 25.77 -68.04 7.53
CA ARG A 482 27.10 -67.57 7.95
C ARG A 482 27.12 -66.05 8.08
N MET A 483 28.07 -65.56 8.87
CA MET A 483 28.34 -64.13 9.01
C MET A 483 29.38 -63.68 7.99
N VAL A 484 29.31 -62.42 7.57
CA VAL A 484 30.33 -61.79 6.71
C VAL A 484 31.47 -61.29 7.59
N LEU A 485 32.67 -61.83 7.37
CA LEU A 485 33.87 -61.39 8.06
C LEU A 485 34.39 -60.10 7.42
N HIS A 486 34.63 -59.08 8.24
CA HIS A 486 35.16 -57.80 7.78
C HIS A 486 36.57 -57.59 8.33
N HIS A 487 37.50 -57.32 7.43
CA HIS A 487 38.89 -57.02 7.74
C HIS A 487 39.28 -55.66 7.15
N THR A 488 39.99 -54.85 7.94
CA THR A 488 40.52 -53.54 7.54
C THR A 488 42.03 -53.57 7.55
N ASN A 489 42.66 -53.37 6.39
CA ASN A 489 44.11 -53.24 6.25
C ASN A 489 44.43 -51.87 5.65
N GLY A 490 44.75 -50.90 6.52
CA GLY A 490 44.91 -49.49 6.11
C GLY A 490 43.63 -48.95 5.47
N GLU A 491 43.74 -48.44 4.25
CA GLU A 491 42.64 -47.87 3.45
C GLU A 491 41.82 -48.92 2.67
N ARG A 492 42.10 -50.22 2.83
CA ARG A 492 41.38 -51.30 2.12
C ARG A 492 40.45 -52.05 3.05
N HIS A 493 39.17 -52.03 2.72
CA HIS A 493 38.11 -52.79 3.36
C HIS A 493 37.89 -54.09 2.59
N SER A 494 38.10 -55.23 3.25
CA SER A 494 37.88 -56.54 2.65
C SER A 494 36.80 -57.31 3.41
N TYR A 495 35.85 -57.86 2.68
CA TYR A 495 34.70 -58.60 3.20
C TYR A 495 34.72 -60.02 2.67
N TYR A 496 34.51 -61.00 3.54
CA TYR A 496 34.62 -62.42 3.16
C TYR A 496 33.50 -63.27 3.75
N VAL A 497 33.11 -64.31 3.01
CA VAL A 497 32.23 -65.39 3.49
C VAL A 497 32.90 -66.71 3.14
N GLN A 498 33.06 -67.58 4.14
CA GLN A 498 33.63 -68.91 3.94
C GLN A 498 32.53 -69.95 3.87
N ASP A 499 32.53 -70.73 2.78
CA ASP A 499 31.63 -71.86 2.59
C ASP A 499 32.46 -73.09 2.20
N ALA A 500 32.53 -74.06 3.12
CA ALA A 500 33.41 -75.23 3.02
C ALA A 500 34.86 -74.85 2.63
N ASP A 501 35.29 -75.22 1.42
CA ASP A 501 36.64 -75.01 0.90
C ASP A 501 36.79 -73.74 0.05
N ILE A 502 35.72 -72.97 -0.17
CA ILE A 502 35.72 -71.77 -1.02
C ILE A 502 35.55 -70.50 -0.17
N THR A 503 36.41 -69.51 -0.38
CA THR A 503 36.28 -68.17 0.21
C THR A 503 35.80 -67.18 -0.83
N TYR A 504 34.62 -66.62 -0.61
CA TYR A 504 34.09 -65.52 -1.43
C TYR A 504 34.53 -64.19 -0.84
N GLY A 505 35.12 -63.31 -1.65
CA GLY A 505 35.68 -62.04 -1.22
C GLY A 505 35.15 -60.84 -2.00
N TYR A 506 34.98 -59.72 -1.32
CA TYR A 506 34.67 -58.42 -1.90
C TYR A 506 35.60 -57.37 -1.29
N GLN A 507 36.31 -56.61 -2.12
CA GLN A 507 37.30 -55.63 -1.66
C GLN A 507 36.91 -54.24 -2.17
N ILE A 508 37.03 -53.26 -1.28
CA ILE A 508 36.90 -51.83 -1.58
C ILE A 508 38.16 -51.14 -1.07
N THR A 509 38.75 -50.28 -1.87
CA THR A 509 39.80 -49.35 -1.42
C THR A 509 39.17 -47.96 -1.28
N ASP A 510 39.46 -47.23 -0.20
CA ASP A 510 38.88 -45.91 0.10
C ASP A 510 39.09 -44.88 -1.05
N GLN A 511 40.01 -45.15 -1.98
CA GLN A 511 40.34 -44.33 -3.14
C GLN A 511 39.46 -44.51 -4.39
N ASP A 512 38.63 -45.57 -4.50
CA ASP A 512 37.87 -45.83 -5.75
C ASP A 512 36.64 -44.90 -5.94
N ASP A 513 36.33 -44.01 -4.98
CA ASP A 513 35.31 -42.96 -5.11
C ASP A 513 35.78 -41.68 -5.85
N ALA A 514 37.06 -41.63 -6.27
CA ALA A 514 37.55 -40.63 -7.22
C ALA A 514 37.49 -41.18 -8.66
N ALA A 515 36.44 -40.83 -9.39
CA ALA A 515 36.25 -41.18 -10.80
C ALA A 515 37.49 -40.91 -11.69
N PRO A 516 37.68 -41.67 -12.79
CA PRO A 516 38.94 -41.73 -13.52
C PRO A 516 39.17 -40.42 -14.30
N THR A 517 40.35 -39.83 -14.12
CA THR A 517 40.80 -38.73 -14.99
C THR A 517 41.42 -39.37 -16.24
N GLN A 518 40.70 -39.28 -17.35
CA GLN A 518 41.24 -39.52 -18.69
C GLN A 518 42.25 -38.42 -19.06
N GLY A 519 43.28 -38.80 -19.83
CA GLY A 519 44.10 -37.92 -20.67
C GLY A 519 45.41 -37.49 -20.02
N GLN A 520 46.54 -38.12 -20.38
CA GLN A 520 47.46 -37.71 -21.49
C GLN A 520 48.32 -36.49 -21.14
N GLU A 521 49.63 -36.71 -20.95
CA GLU A 521 50.74 -36.18 -21.77
C GLU A 521 52.07 -36.14 -21.00
N GLY A 522 53.16 -36.55 -21.67
CA GLY A 522 54.53 -36.13 -21.32
C GLY A 522 55.53 -37.23 -20.96
N GLN A 523 55.94 -38.07 -21.92
CA GLN A 523 57.30 -38.61 -21.94
C GLN A 523 57.91 -38.44 -23.33
N SER A 524 59.10 -37.85 -23.30
CA SER A 524 60.17 -37.70 -24.33
C SER A 524 59.84 -36.95 -25.62
#